data_AF-A0ABD7X929-F1
#
_entry.id   AF-A0ABD7X929-F1
#
_cell.length_a   1.000
_cell.length_b   1.000
_cell.length_c   1.000
_cell.angle_alpha   90.00
_cell.angle_beta   90.00
_cell.angle_gamma   90.00
#
_symmetry.space_group_name_H-M   'P 1'
#
loop_
_entity.id
_entity.type
_entity.pdbx_description
1 polymer ?
#
loop_
_entity_poly.entity_id
_entity_poly.type
_entity_poly.pdbx_seq_one_letter_code
_entity_poly.pdbx_strand_id
1 'polypeptide(L)'
;MSKIKKRIKPTKEQAQEFNRRLDAVVKAGHTSNLYCDCELCQALAEQAELMGYRTDSTIKQPSNQWERRRREAKRKRQIDVVKVANLAGQGLTFAEISRKMHRSKDYINKVARDFDIKIFTKKER
;
A
#
# COMPACT_ATOMS: atom_id res chain seq x y z
N MET A 1 20.25 -21.43 14.37
CA MET A 1 20.61 -20.27 13.52
C MET A 1 20.92 -20.77 12.12
N SER A 2 20.00 -20.56 11.18
CA SER A 2 20.11 -21.04 9.80
C SER A 2 21.29 -20.35 9.12
N LYS A 3 22.24 -21.13 8.62
CA LYS A 3 23.43 -20.66 7.88
C LYS A 3 22.99 -19.65 6.81
N ILE A 4 23.41 -18.39 6.94
CA ILE A 4 23.24 -17.39 5.88
C ILE A 4 24.01 -17.91 4.67
N LYS A 5 23.29 -18.46 3.67
CA LYS A 5 23.89 -18.88 2.41
C LYS A 5 24.54 -17.62 1.81
N LYS A 6 25.86 -17.61 1.68
CA LYS A 6 26.60 -16.51 1.04
C LYS A 6 25.96 -16.24 -0.33
N ARG A 7 25.61 -14.98 -0.63
CA ARG A 7 25.08 -14.59 -1.95
C ARG A 7 26.08 -15.04 -3.01
N ILE A 8 25.71 -16.05 -3.79
CA ILE A 8 26.48 -16.50 -4.94
C ILE A 8 26.38 -15.38 -5.96
N LYS A 9 27.53 -14.83 -6.38
CA LYS A 9 27.55 -13.80 -7.41
C LYS A 9 27.04 -14.44 -8.71
N PRO A 10 26.00 -13.88 -9.36
CA PRO A 10 25.49 -14.46 -10.59
C PRO A 10 26.55 -14.46 -11.69
N THR A 11 26.48 -15.43 -12.60
CA THR A 11 27.30 -15.42 -13.81
C THR A 11 26.88 -14.27 -14.73
N LYS A 12 27.76 -13.86 -15.66
CA LYS A 12 27.44 -12.81 -16.64
C LYS A 12 26.21 -13.18 -17.48
N GLU A 13 26.09 -14.44 -17.86
CA GLU A 13 24.96 -14.99 -18.62
C GLU A 13 23.66 -14.90 -17.83
N GLN A 14 23.67 -15.28 -16.54
CA GLN A 14 22.50 -15.18 -15.67
C GLN A 14 22.03 -13.73 -15.50
N ALA A 15 22.97 -12.80 -15.36
CA ALA A 15 22.65 -11.37 -15.25
C ALA A 15 22.08 -10.81 -16.57
N GLN A 16 22.63 -11.24 -17.71
CA GLN A 16 22.14 -10.83 -19.03
C GLN A 16 20.73 -11.36 -19.29
N GLU A 17 20.47 -12.62 -18.94
CA GLU A 17 19.15 -13.25 -19.06
C GLU A 17 18.12 -12.59 -18.12
N PHE A 18 18.53 -12.27 -16.89
CA PHE A 18 17.68 -11.54 -15.96
C PHE A 18 17.29 -10.15 -16.50
N ASN A 19 18.24 -9.42 -17.07
CA ASN A 19 17.97 -8.11 -17.66
C ASN A 19 17.05 -8.22 -18.88
N ARG A 20 17.23 -9.22 -19.74
CA ARG A 20 16.31 -9.47 -20.88
C ARG A 20 14.87 -9.70 -20.42
N ARG A 21 14.68 -10.50 -19.37
CA ARG A 21 13.36 -10.78 -18.79
C ARG A 21 12.76 -9.55 -18.11
N LEU A 22 13.59 -8.77 -17.42
CA LEU A 22 13.17 -7.52 -16.80
C LEU A 22 12.67 -6.52 -17.86
N ASP A 23 13.41 -6.37 -18.95
CA ASP A 23 13.01 -5.52 -20.08
C ASP A 23 11.70 -5.99 -20.71
N ALA A 24 11.48 -7.30 -20.85
CA ALA A 24 10.23 -7.85 -21.37
C ALA A 24 9.03 -7.51 -20.47
N VAL A 25 9.19 -7.63 -19.15
CA VAL A 25 8.15 -7.27 -18.15
C VAL A 25 7.84 -5.77 -18.22
N VAL A 26 8.86 -4.92 -18.32
CA VAL A 26 8.70 -3.47 -18.43
C VAL A 26 8.01 -3.09 -19.75
N LYS A 27 8.40 -3.69 -20.88
CA LYS A 27 7.76 -3.47 -22.20
C LYS A 27 6.30 -3.88 -22.21
N ALA A 28 5.94 -4.93 -21.48
CA ALA A 28 4.54 -5.35 -21.31
C ALA A 28 3.72 -4.38 -20.42
N GLY A 29 4.32 -3.30 -19.89
CA GLY A 29 3.64 -2.29 -19.09
C GLY A 29 3.45 -2.68 -17.62
N HIS A 30 4.12 -3.74 -17.15
CA HIS A 30 4.01 -4.17 -15.76
C HIS A 30 4.83 -3.24 -14.87
N THR A 31 4.16 -2.29 -14.22
CA THR A 31 4.77 -1.43 -13.20
C THR A 31 4.57 -2.05 -11.82
N SER A 32 5.65 -2.60 -11.24
CA SER A 32 5.77 -3.00 -9.83
C SER A 32 4.50 -3.62 -9.21
N ASN A 33 3.78 -4.46 -9.97
CA ASN A 33 2.65 -5.19 -9.41
C ASN A 33 3.20 -6.37 -8.64
N LEU A 34 3.08 -6.32 -7.31
CA LEU A 34 3.54 -7.35 -6.37
C LEU A 34 2.95 -8.74 -6.66
N TYR A 35 1.91 -8.83 -7.49
CA TYR A 35 0.97 -9.95 -7.60
C TYR A 35 0.61 -10.32 -9.04
N CYS A 36 1.51 -10.09 -10.00
CA CYS A 36 1.23 -10.48 -11.38
C CYS A 36 1.71 -11.90 -11.67
N ASP A 37 0.80 -12.81 -11.97
CA ASP A 37 1.04 -14.22 -12.29
C ASP A 37 1.20 -14.50 -13.80
N CYS A 38 1.46 -13.46 -14.61
CA CYS A 38 1.68 -13.67 -16.03
C CYS A 38 3.00 -14.41 -16.29
N GLU A 39 3.09 -15.08 -17.44
CA GLU A 39 4.26 -15.88 -17.84
C GLU A 39 5.56 -15.07 -17.79
N LEU A 40 5.54 -13.78 -18.16
CA LEU A 40 6.72 -12.90 -18.14
C LEU A 40 7.19 -12.62 -16.71
N CYS A 41 6.26 -12.34 -15.79
CA CYS A 41 6.58 -12.10 -14.38
C CYS A 41 7.02 -13.37 -13.66
N GLN A 42 6.41 -14.51 -13.99
CA GLN A 42 6.79 -15.82 -13.47
C GLN A 42 8.21 -16.21 -13.94
N ALA A 43 8.48 -16.05 -15.25
CA ALA A 43 9.80 -16.29 -15.83
C ALA A 43 10.90 -15.41 -15.21
N LEU A 44 10.60 -14.15 -14.88
CA LEU A 44 11.53 -13.27 -14.16
C LEU A 44 11.73 -13.71 -12.70
N ALA A 45 10.66 -14.15 -12.04
CA ALA A 45 10.71 -14.61 -10.64
C ALA A 45 11.52 -15.91 -10.48
N GLU A 46 11.39 -16.85 -11.41
CA GLU A 46 12.20 -18.08 -11.48
C GLU A 46 13.68 -17.74 -11.68
N GLN A 47 13.99 -16.83 -12.60
CA GLN A 47 15.37 -16.39 -12.82
C GLN A 47 15.95 -15.69 -11.57
N ALA A 48 15.14 -14.90 -10.86
CA ALA A 48 15.54 -14.28 -9.59
C ALA A 48 15.80 -15.32 -8.49
N GLU A 49 15.05 -16.42 -8.46
CA GLU A 49 15.26 -17.51 -7.51
C GLU A 49 16.56 -18.25 -7.78
N LEU A 50 16.85 -18.57 -9.05
CA LEU A 50 18.13 -19.17 -9.47
C LEU A 50 19.34 -18.30 -9.09
N MET A 51 19.18 -16.98 -9.11
CA MET A 51 20.21 -16.02 -8.71
C MET A 51 20.26 -15.76 -7.19
N GLY A 52 19.37 -16.38 -6.40
CA GLY A 52 19.27 -16.18 -4.96
C GLY A 52 18.78 -14.77 -4.56
N TYR A 53 18.16 -14.04 -5.48
CA TYR A 53 17.51 -12.76 -5.18
C TYR A 53 16.14 -12.95 -4.52
N ARG A 54 15.52 -14.11 -4.71
CA ARG A 54 14.23 -14.49 -4.13
C ARG A 54 14.30 -15.93 -3.63
N THR A 55 13.56 -16.24 -2.57
CA THR A 55 13.52 -17.60 -1.97
C THR A 55 12.36 -18.44 -2.47
N ASP A 56 11.38 -17.81 -3.14
CA ASP A 56 10.16 -18.46 -3.62
C ASP A 56 9.68 -17.70 -4.87
N SER A 57 9.77 -18.33 -6.04
CA SER A 57 9.26 -17.81 -7.31
C SER A 57 7.74 -17.72 -7.34
N THR A 58 7.03 -18.39 -6.43
CA THR A 58 5.58 -18.28 -6.32
C THR A 58 5.20 -16.83 -6.01
N ILE A 59 4.47 -16.23 -6.93
CA ILE A 59 3.96 -14.88 -6.78
C ILE A 59 2.82 -14.96 -5.78
N LYS A 60 3.09 -14.55 -4.54
CA LYS A 60 2.15 -14.63 -3.42
C LYS A 60 0.85 -13.93 -3.79
N GLN A 61 -0.21 -14.68 -4.09
CA GLN A 61 -1.54 -14.13 -4.28
C GLN A 61 -1.89 -13.20 -3.09
N PRO A 62 -2.52 -12.04 -3.32
CA PRO A 62 -2.89 -11.15 -2.25
C PRO A 62 -3.71 -11.94 -1.24
N SER A 63 -3.27 -11.96 0.02
CA SER A 63 -4.02 -12.70 1.02
C SER A 63 -5.41 -12.07 1.12
N ASN A 64 -6.45 -12.91 1.14
CA ASN A 64 -7.83 -12.45 1.38
C ASN A 64 -7.91 -11.57 2.64
N GLN A 65 -6.99 -11.76 3.59
CA GLN A 65 -6.84 -10.94 4.78
C GLN A 65 -6.38 -9.50 4.48
N TRP A 66 -5.44 -9.27 3.56
CA TRP A 66 -5.01 -7.92 3.18
C TRP A 66 -6.11 -7.17 2.45
N GLU A 67 -6.77 -7.82 1.48
CA GLU A 67 -7.90 -7.21 0.79
C GLU A 67 -9.03 -6.87 1.75
N ARG A 68 -9.36 -7.79 2.66
CA ARG A 68 -10.38 -7.56 3.70
C ARG A 68 -10.01 -6.37 4.57
N ARG A 69 -8.75 -6.30 5.07
CA ARG A 69 -8.25 -5.17 5.85
C ARG A 69 -8.33 -3.85 5.08
N ARG A 70 -7.96 -3.85 3.80
CA ARG A 70 -8.04 -2.67 2.91
C ARG A 70 -9.48 -2.19 2.75
N ARG A 71 -10.43 -3.10 2.50
CA ARG A 71 -11.86 -2.77 2.37
C ARG A 71 -12.44 -2.25 3.68
N GLU A 72 -12.13 -2.90 4.80
CA GLU A 72 -12.55 -2.45 6.14
C GLU A 72 -12.01 -1.06 6.47
N ALA A 73 -10.72 -0.80 6.19
CA ALA A 73 -10.12 0.51 6.40
C ALA A 73 -10.80 1.60 5.54
N LYS A 74 -11.08 1.30 4.27
CA LYS A 74 -11.80 2.22 3.36
C LYS A 74 -13.20 2.53 3.89
N ARG A 75 -13.95 1.51 4.34
CA ARG A 75 -15.29 1.67 4.93
C ARG A 75 -15.25 2.49 6.22
N LYS A 76 -14.31 2.22 7.12
CA LYS A 76 -14.12 3.01 8.35
C LYS A 76 -13.83 4.47 8.02
N ARG A 77 -12.98 4.74 7.03
CA ARG A 77 -12.67 6.11 6.58
C ARG A 77 -13.91 6.83 6.03
N GLN A 78 -14.75 6.15 5.24
CA GLN A 78 -16.01 6.73 4.74
C GLN A 78 -16.97 7.10 5.89
N ILE A 79 -17.10 6.22 6.90
CA ILE A 79 -17.90 6.50 8.09
C ILE A 79 -17.34 7.71 8.86
N ASP A 80 -16.02 7.76 9.02
CA ASP A 80 -15.36 8.87 9.72
C ASP A 80 -15.58 10.21 8.98
N VAL A 81 -15.53 10.22 7.65
CA VAL A 81 -15.82 11.43 6.84
C VAL A 81 -17.21 11.97 7.12
N VAL A 82 -18.24 11.12 7.06
CA VAL A 82 -19.63 11.52 7.34
C VAL A 82 -19.77 12.06 8.77
N LYS A 83 -19.14 11.41 9.74
CA LYS A 83 -19.15 11.89 11.14
C LYS A 83 -18.46 13.24 11.30
N VAL A 84 -17.29 13.43 10.67
CA VAL A 84 -16.56 14.70 10.71
C VAL A 84 -17.41 15.81 10.09
N ALA A 85 -17.99 15.58 8.91
CA ALA A 85 -18.86 16.55 8.24
C ALA A 85 -20.09 16.94 9.08
N ASN A 86 -20.76 15.95 9.68
CA ASN A 86 -21.92 16.21 10.54
C ASN A 86 -21.54 17.02 11.78
N LEU A 87 -20.44 16.68 12.45
CA LEU A 87 -19.99 17.42 13.63
C LEU A 87 -19.50 18.82 13.27
N ALA A 88 -18.85 18.98 12.12
CA ALA A 88 -18.45 20.28 11.59
C ALA A 88 -19.66 21.16 11.28
N GLY A 89 -20.70 20.60 10.67
CA GLY A 89 -21.98 21.29 10.41
C GLY A 89 -22.73 21.71 11.67
N GLN A 90 -22.48 21.04 12.80
CA GLN A 90 -22.96 21.47 14.12
C GLN A 90 -22.12 22.61 14.74
N GLY A 91 -21.11 23.12 14.03
CA GLY A 91 -20.21 24.17 14.51
C GLY A 91 -19.16 23.69 15.52
N LEU A 92 -18.86 22.39 15.58
CA LEU A 92 -17.82 21.89 16.49
C LEU A 92 -16.43 22.18 15.94
N THR A 93 -15.53 22.50 16.85
CA THR A 93 -14.12 22.73 16.55
C THR A 93 -13.34 21.42 16.39
N PHE A 94 -12.16 21.48 15.76
CA PHE A 94 -11.25 20.33 15.65
C PHE A 94 -11.00 19.60 16.98
N ALA A 95 -10.85 20.34 18.08
CA ALA A 95 -10.60 19.75 19.39
C ALA A 95 -11.83 19.03 19.96
N GLU A 96 -13.04 19.52 19.69
CA GLU A 96 -14.28 18.86 20.10
C GLU A 96 -14.55 17.60 19.26
N ILE A 97 -14.34 17.69 17.94
CA ILE A 97 -14.48 16.56 17.01
C ILE A 97 -13.49 15.45 17.34
N SER A 98 -12.21 15.80 17.52
CA SER A 98 -11.15 14.87 17.92
C SER A 98 -11.49 14.11 19.21
N ARG A 99 -12.01 14.82 20.23
CA ARG A 99 -12.47 14.21 21.48
C ARG A 99 -13.67 13.29 21.29
N LYS A 100 -14.72 13.73 20.57
CA LYS A 100 -15.93 12.92 20.33
C LYS A 100 -15.66 11.66 19.51
N MET A 101 -14.74 11.73 18.55
CA MET A 101 -14.42 10.60 17.68
C MET A 101 -13.31 9.71 18.23
N HIS A 102 -12.66 10.08 19.35
CA HIS A 102 -11.46 9.42 19.86
C HIS A 102 -10.37 9.27 18.79
N ARG A 103 -10.14 10.33 18.02
CA ARG A 103 -9.14 10.40 16.94
C ARG A 103 -8.17 11.56 17.17
N SER A 104 -6.94 11.44 16.67
CA SER A 104 -5.99 12.55 16.72
C SER A 104 -6.49 13.75 15.91
N LYS A 105 -6.10 14.96 16.32
CA LYS A 105 -6.42 16.18 15.57
C LYS A 105 -5.87 16.12 14.14
N ASP A 106 -4.68 15.57 13.96
CA ASP A 106 -4.05 15.42 12.64
C ASP A 106 -4.85 14.51 11.72
N TYR A 107 -5.44 13.43 12.26
CA TYR A 107 -6.31 12.57 11.48
C TYR A 107 -7.57 13.30 11.03
N ILE A 108 -8.22 14.06 11.93
CA ILE A 108 -9.39 14.87 11.58
C ILE A 108 -9.03 15.95 10.55
N ASN A 109 -7.89 16.61 10.70
CA ASN A 109 -7.39 17.60 9.75
C ASN A 109 -7.14 16.99 8.37
N LYS A 110 -6.53 15.80 8.31
CA LYS A 110 -6.34 15.08 7.06
C LYS A 110 -7.68 14.73 6.41
N VAL A 111 -8.63 14.19 7.17
CA VAL A 111 -9.98 13.87 6.66
C VAL A 111 -10.69 15.12 6.15
N ALA A 112 -10.60 16.24 6.87
CA ALA A 112 -11.21 17.49 6.47
C ALA A 112 -10.60 18.03 5.17
N ARG A 113 -9.28 18.03 5.04
CA ARG A 113 -8.57 18.47 3.82
C ARG A 113 -8.85 17.57 2.63
N ASP A 114 -8.83 16.25 2.82
CA ASP A 114 -9.03 15.28 1.75
C ASP A 114 -10.46 15.33 1.15
N PHE A 115 -11.42 15.89 1.88
CA PHE A 115 -12.84 15.97 1.50
C PHE A 115 -13.43 17.40 1.56
N ASP A 116 -12.56 18.41 1.62
CA ASP A 116 -12.93 19.84 1.69
C ASP A 116 -14.00 20.18 2.75
N ILE A 117 -13.90 19.57 3.93
CA ILE A 117 -14.80 19.85 5.05
C ILE A 117 -14.30 21.08 5.79
N LYS A 118 -15.11 22.15 5.80
CA LYS A 118 -14.82 23.35 6.59
C LYS A 118 -15.09 23.07 8.07
N ILE A 119 -14.06 23.21 8.90
CA ILE A 119 -14.15 23.06 10.35
C ILE A 119 -13.62 24.33 11.00
N PHE A 120 -14.40 24.92 11.89
CA PHE A 120 -14.01 26.13 12.60
C PHE A 120 -12.89 25.83 13.60
N THR A 121 -11.88 26.70 13.65
CA THR A 121 -10.78 26.62 14.62
C THR A 121 -11.15 27.25 15.96
N LYS A 122 -12.08 28.22 15.95
CA LYS A 122 -12.69 28.86 17.11
C LYS A 122 -14.18 29.03 16.83
N LYS A 123 -15.03 28.93 17.87
CA LYS A 123 -16.43 29.33 17.74
C LYS A 123 -16.47 30.84 17.52
N GLU A 124 -17.10 31.27 16.43
CA GLU A 124 -17.50 32.67 16.31
C GLU A 124 -18.47 32.95 17.47
N ARG A 125 -18.14 33.96 18.27
CA ARG A 125 -18.89 34.40 19.45
C ARG A 125 -19.86 35.49 19.03
#